data_AF-A0A381YHM7-F1
#
_entry.id   AF-A0A381YHM7-F1
#
_cell.length_a   1.000
_cell.length_b   1.000
_cell.length_c   1.000
_cell.angle_alpha   90.00
_cell.angle_beta   90.00
_cell.angle_gamma   90.00
#
_symmetry.space_group_name_H-M   'P 1'
#
loop_
_entity.id
_entity.type
_entity.pdbx_description
1 polymer ?
#
loop_
_entity_poly.entity_id
_entity_poly.type
_entity_poly.pdbx_seq_one_letter_code
_entity_poly.pdbx_strand_id
1 'polypeptide(L)'
;MRLRITQAWMILGLLVVAACTDVSGPASPSDRLLNRDVAMVAADAALEDLSDLVELMMAGALAASTETTDRSSTRTRTVSYYDADGNEQDSHDPLTTASIHVVIEGSFEASRGAGWTASGTRARDLMITGLEGENTTRTTNGNGAGTRTKSRHTDDDGVRTYDMTATSVIDNVVHEVRGRGVARDRDAYPLSGTITRDINVSVTGGGRADRTKHREVVITFNGTNLVTMTVNGEAFEVDLSTRKGRNPVQKRG
;
A
#
# COMPACT_ATOMS: atom_id res chain seq x y z
N MET A 1 25.36 -56.33 -59.24
CA MET A 1 24.33 -55.30 -59.54
C MET A 1 24.41 -54.27 -58.42
N ARG A 2 24.93 -53.07 -58.73
CA ARG A 2 25.22 -52.01 -57.75
C ARG A 2 23.94 -51.25 -57.43
N LEU A 3 23.54 -51.15 -56.16
CA LEU A 3 22.56 -50.16 -55.71
C LEU A 3 23.13 -49.32 -54.56
N ARG A 4 22.85 -48.02 -54.68
CA ARG A 4 23.54 -46.89 -54.06
C ARG A 4 23.11 -46.67 -52.61
N ILE A 5 24.09 -46.38 -51.75
CA ILE A 5 23.90 -45.85 -50.40
C ILE A 5 23.62 -44.35 -50.53
N THR A 6 22.40 -43.92 -50.24
CA THR A 6 22.05 -42.50 -50.09
C THR A 6 22.01 -42.15 -48.61
N GLN A 7 22.89 -41.22 -48.21
CA GLN A 7 22.95 -40.60 -46.90
C GLN A 7 21.64 -39.83 -46.61
N ALA A 8 21.02 -40.12 -45.46
CA ALA A 8 19.98 -39.26 -44.89
C ALA A 8 20.57 -38.56 -43.66
N TRP A 9 20.79 -37.26 -43.79
CA TRP A 9 21.18 -36.37 -42.70
C TRP A 9 19.94 -36.10 -41.84
N MET A 10 19.95 -36.54 -40.59
CA MET A 10 18.89 -36.25 -39.62
C MET A 10 19.27 -34.96 -38.88
N ILE A 11 18.67 -33.84 -39.28
CA ILE A 11 18.79 -32.56 -38.58
C ILE A 11 17.90 -32.63 -37.35
N LEU A 12 18.52 -32.64 -36.17
CA LEU A 12 17.86 -32.56 -34.87
C LEU A 12 17.39 -31.11 -34.66
N GLY A 13 16.11 -30.86 -34.92
CA GLY A 13 15.48 -29.56 -34.66
C GLY A 13 15.32 -29.32 -33.16
N LEU A 14 16.01 -28.31 -32.63
CA LEU A 14 15.70 -27.72 -31.32
C LEU A 14 14.29 -27.09 -31.40
N LEU A 15 13.32 -27.71 -30.73
CA LEU A 15 12.07 -27.05 -30.35
C LEU A 15 12.38 -26.11 -29.17
N VAL A 16 12.68 -24.85 -29.48
CA VAL A 16 12.59 -23.78 -28.50
C VAL A 16 11.11 -23.55 -28.24
N VAL A 17 10.63 -24.01 -27.10
CA VAL A 17 9.30 -23.65 -26.59
C VAL A 17 9.37 -22.16 -26.27
N ALA A 18 8.85 -21.34 -27.18
CA ALA A 18 8.54 -19.96 -26.87
C ALA A 18 7.47 -19.98 -25.78
N ALA A 19 7.86 -19.66 -24.54
CA ALA A 19 6.90 -19.31 -23.51
C ALA A 19 6.10 -18.11 -24.07
N CYS A 20 4.81 -18.32 -24.32
CA CYS A 20 3.90 -17.24 -24.61
C CYS A 20 4.00 -16.25 -23.45
N THR A 21 4.63 -15.10 -23.69
CA THR A 21 4.32 -13.91 -22.91
C THR A 21 2.83 -13.67 -23.13
N ASP A 22 2.02 -13.82 -22.09
CA ASP A 22 0.63 -13.38 -22.10
C ASP A 22 0.64 -11.88 -22.43
N VAL A 23 0.51 -11.55 -23.71
CA VAL A 23 0.22 -10.20 -24.17
C VAL A 23 -1.11 -9.84 -23.56
N SER A 24 -1.07 -8.89 -22.63
CA SER A 24 -2.20 -8.36 -21.89
C SER A 24 -3.28 -7.86 -22.85
N GLY A 25 -4.24 -8.73 -23.17
CA GLY A 25 -5.51 -8.29 -23.76
C GLY A 25 -6.20 -7.30 -22.81
N PRO A 26 -7.15 -6.49 -23.32
CA PRO A 26 -7.90 -5.56 -22.48
C PRO A 26 -8.53 -6.32 -21.31
N ALA A 27 -8.34 -5.80 -20.10
CA ALA A 27 -8.84 -6.44 -18.87
C ALA A 27 -10.34 -6.79 -19.03
N SER A 28 -10.71 -8.02 -18.66
CA SER A 28 -12.10 -8.46 -18.73
C SER A 28 -12.99 -7.54 -17.88
N PRO A 29 -14.30 -7.41 -18.17
CA PRO A 29 -15.21 -6.63 -17.33
C PRO A 29 -15.12 -7.00 -15.84
N SER A 30 -14.96 -8.30 -15.54
CA SER A 30 -14.76 -8.79 -14.18
C SER A 30 -13.43 -8.39 -13.55
N ASP A 31 -12.37 -8.24 -14.35
CA ASP A 31 -11.07 -7.78 -13.87
C ASP A 31 -11.07 -6.28 -13.59
N ARG A 32 -11.71 -5.48 -14.45
CA ARG A 32 -11.89 -4.04 -14.22
C ARG A 32 -12.72 -3.76 -12.97
N LEU A 33 -13.79 -4.54 -12.76
CA LEU A 33 -14.60 -4.44 -11.55
C LEU A 33 -13.78 -4.78 -10.30
N LEU A 34 -13.00 -5.86 -10.35
CA LEU A 34 -12.10 -6.21 -9.25
C LEU A 34 -11.01 -5.15 -9.03
N ASN A 35 -10.45 -4.57 -10.09
CA ASN A 35 -9.45 -3.49 -9.97
C ASN A 35 -10.04 -2.27 -9.25
N ARG A 36 -11.28 -1.88 -9.59
CA ARG A 36 -12.01 -0.81 -8.89
C ARG A 36 -12.22 -1.13 -7.41
N ASP A 37 -12.61 -2.36 -7.10
CA ASP A 37 -12.82 -2.78 -5.71
C ASP A 37 -11.50 -2.80 -4.93
N VAL A 38 -10.40 -3.25 -5.54
CA VAL A 38 -9.06 -3.23 -4.92
C VAL A 38 -8.52 -1.81 -4.77
N ALA A 39 -8.78 -0.93 -5.74
CA ALA A 39 -8.45 0.49 -5.65
C ALA A 39 -9.05 1.13 -4.38
N MET A 40 -10.31 0.83 -4.07
CA MET A 40 -10.97 1.30 -2.84
C MET A 40 -10.24 0.86 -1.57
N VAL A 41 -9.88 -0.43 -1.49
CA VAL A 41 -9.20 -1.01 -0.33
C VAL A 41 -7.81 -0.39 -0.17
N ALA A 42 -7.06 -0.25 -1.27
CA ALA A 42 -5.71 0.30 -1.25
C ALA A 42 -5.68 1.80 -0.93
N ALA A 43 -6.65 2.57 -1.42
CA ALA A 43 -6.79 3.99 -1.12
C ALA A 43 -7.19 4.23 0.35
N ASP A 44 -8.10 3.43 0.90
CA ASP A 44 -8.43 3.45 2.33
C ASP A 44 -7.19 3.18 3.19
N ALA A 45 -6.43 2.13 2.85
CA ALA A 45 -5.20 1.79 3.55
C ALA A 45 -4.15 2.91 3.45
N ALA A 46 -4.03 3.58 2.29
CA ALA A 46 -3.09 4.67 2.11
C ALA A 46 -3.43 5.91 2.93
N LEU A 47 -4.72 6.25 3.07
CA LEU A 47 -5.15 7.34 3.94
C LEU A 47 -4.82 7.06 5.41
N GLU A 48 -4.92 5.82 5.85
CA GLU A 48 -4.54 5.41 7.20
C GLU A 48 -3.02 5.44 7.38
N ASP A 49 -2.26 4.88 6.43
CA ASP A 49 -0.80 4.94 6.42
C ASP A 49 -0.35 6.41 6.53
N LEU A 50 -0.92 7.33 5.73
CA LEU A 50 -0.60 8.75 5.80
C LEU A 50 -1.01 9.41 7.12
N SER A 51 -2.15 9.03 7.69
CA SER A 51 -2.54 9.53 9.02
C SER A 51 -1.50 9.15 10.07
N ASP A 52 -0.99 7.92 10.00
CA ASP A 52 0.08 7.45 10.87
C ASP A 52 1.38 8.22 10.59
N LEU A 53 1.80 8.33 9.33
CA LEU A 53 3.00 9.05 8.94
C LEU A 53 2.97 10.51 9.40
N VAL A 54 1.87 11.23 9.18
CA VAL A 54 1.74 12.64 9.61
C VAL A 54 1.81 12.76 11.12
N GLU A 55 1.20 11.84 11.88
CA GLU A 55 1.33 11.82 13.35
C GLU A 55 2.80 11.66 13.76
N LEU A 56 3.51 10.72 13.15
CA LEU A 56 4.90 10.40 13.49
C LEU A 56 5.89 11.48 13.01
N MET A 57 5.64 12.08 11.84
CA MET A 57 6.50 13.05 11.19
C MET A 57 6.30 14.47 11.72
N MET A 58 5.19 14.77 12.38
CA MET A 58 4.89 16.12 12.90
C MET A 58 4.93 16.20 14.42
N ALA A 59 4.75 15.08 15.14
CA ALA A 59 4.90 15.03 16.58
C ALA A 59 6.36 14.72 16.94
N GLY A 60 7.13 15.75 17.30
CA GLY A 60 8.53 15.62 17.72
C GLY A 60 8.76 14.95 19.09
N ALA A 61 7.85 14.07 19.54
CA ALA A 61 8.01 13.22 20.71
C ALA A 61 6.83 12.22 20.75
N LEU A 62 7.09 10.97 20.41
CA LEU A 62 6.12 9.89 20.66
C LEU A 62 6.52 9.15 21.93
N ALA A 63 5.54 8.63 22.66
CA ALA A 63 5.86 7.68 23.72
C ALA A 63 6.44 6.40 23.09
N ALA A 64 7.47 5.81 23.72
CA ALA A 64 8.21 4.65 23.22
C ALA A 64 7.32 3.42 22.95
N SER A 65 6.20 3.27 23.67
CA SER A 65 5.16 2.31 23.31
C SER A 65 3.78 2.83 23.71
N THR A 66 2.79 2.65 22.85
CA THR A 66 1.42 3.05 23.12
C THR A 66 0.47 2.04 22.52
N GLU A 67 -0.48 1.58 23.33
CA GLU A 67 -1.66 0.88 22.85
C GLU A 67 -2.81 1.88 22.78
N THR A 68 -3.44 1.98 21.62
CA THR A 68 -4.64 2.79 21.40
C THR A 68 -5.75 1.87 20.93
N THR A 69 -6.87 1.92 21.63
CA THR A 69 -8.10 1.22 21.23
C THR A 69 -9.20 2.25 21.04
N ASP A 70 -9.80 2.24 19.86
CA ASP A 70 -11.05 2.97 19.60
C ASP A 70 -12.17 1.98 19.24
N ARG A 71 -13.38 2.49 18.90
CA ARG A 71 -14.52 1.61 18.60
C ARG A 71 -14.34 0.77 17.33
N SER A 72 -13.38 1.12 16.48
CA SER A 72 -13.20 0.58 15.13
C SER A 72 -11.78 0.07 14.88
N SER A 73 -10.89 0.10 15.86
CA SER A 73 -9.50 -0.31 15.68
C SER A 73 -8.80 -0.56 17.01
N THR A 74 -7.84 -1.48 16.96
CA THR A 74 -6.81 -1.64 17.98
C THR A 74 -5.47 -1.36 17.33
N ARG A 75 -4.57 -0.65 18.03
CA ARG A 75 -3.26 -0.31 17.52
C ARG A 75 -2.23 -0.35 18.64
N THR A 76 -1.21 -1.18 18.47
CA THR A 76 0.01 -1.16 19.25
C THR A 76 1.08 -0.49 18.42
N ARG A 77 1.77 0.49 19.00
CA ARG A 77 2.92 1.16 18.39
C ARG A 77 4.12 1.02 19.32
N THR A 78 5.26 0.63 18.76
CA THR A 78 6.57 0.62 19.42
C THR A 78 7.51 1.55 18.65
N VAL A 79 8.28 2.36 19.38
CA VAL A 79 9.14 3.41 18.84
C VAL A 79 10.53 3.31 19.45
N SER A 80 11.55 3.25 18.61
CA SER A 80 12.97 3.35 18.98
C SER A 80 13.60 4.57 18.28
N TYR A 81 14.51 5.24 18.97
CA TYR A 81 15.20 6.45 18.52
C TYR A 81 16.67 6.15 18.26
N TYR A 82 17.25 6.70 17.20
CA TYR A 82 18.66 6.50 16.89
C TYR A 82 19.36 7.81 16.56
N ASP A 83 20.62 7.94 16.99
CA ASP A 83 21.51 9.03 16.60
C ASP A 83 22.10 8.84 15.19
N ALA A 84 22.92 9.80 14.74
CA ALA A 84 23.57 9.75 13.43
C ALA A 84 24.56 8.58 13.25
N ASP A 85 25.10 8.06 14.34
CA ASP A 85 26.01 6.91 14.36
C ASP A 85 25.23 5.57 14.42
N GLY A 86 23.91 5.62 14.58
CA GLY A 86 23.02 4.46 14.67
C GLY A 86 22.90 3.87 16.08
N ASN A 87 23.35 4.60 17.11
CA ASN A 87 23.15 4.16 18.50
C ASN A 87 21.72 4.46 18.95
N GLU A 88 21.12 3.50 19.65
CA GLU A 88 19.78 3.69 20.22
C GLU A 88 19.80 4.71 21.37
N GLN A 89 18.78 5.56 21.42
CA GLN A 89 18.57 6.58 22.45
C GLN A 89 17.33 6.24 23.29
N ASP A 90 17.41 6.47 24.61
CA ASP A 90 16.29 6.23 25.54
C ASP A 90 15.07 7.13 25.27
N SER A 91 15.28 8.26 24.58
CA SER A 91 14.24 9.22 24.25
C SER A 91 14.64 10.08 23.07
N HIS A 92 13.64 10.63 22.37
CA HIS A 92 13.86 11.61 21.31
C HIS A 92 14.54 12.88 21.83
N ASP A 93 15.74 13.15 21.31
CA ASP A 93 16.44 14.42 21.42
C ASP A 93 16.35 15.21 20.08
N PRO A 94 15.77 16.42 20.05
CA PRO A 94 15.59 17.20 18.81
C PRO A 94 16.86 17.60 18.07
N LEU A 95 18.04 17.54 18.72
CA LEU A 95 19.31 17.90 18.11
C LEU A 95 20.10 16.68 17.66
N THR A 96 20.00 15.57 18.37
CA THR A 96 20.85 14.38 18.15
C THR A 96 20.13 13.17 17.57
N THR A 97 18.79 13.12 17.61
CA THR A 97 18.05 12.03 16.96
C THR A 97 18.12 12.18 15.44
N ALA A 98 18.69 11.20 14.75
CA ALA A 98 18.76 11.19 13.29
C ALA A 98 17.62 10.39 12.65
N SER A 99 17.16 9.33 13.30
CA SER A 99 16.09 8.46 12.80
C SER A 99 15.19 7.90 13.90
N ILE A 100 13.99 7.48 13.49
CA ILE A 100 13.01 6.80 14.33
C ILE A 100 12.62 5.49 13.63
N HIS A 101 12.71 4.38 14.36
CA HIS A 101 12.11 3.12 13.96
C HIS A 101 10.74 2.97 14.63
N VAL A 102 9.73 2.63 13.85
CA VAL A 102 8.34 2.50 14.32
C VAL A 102 7.76 1.19 13.84
N VAL A 103 7.36 0.35 14.79
CA VAL A 103 6.59 -0.87 14.54
C VAL A 103 5.14 -0.63 14.95
N ILE A 104 4.20 -0.90 14.05
CA ILE A 104 2.76 -0.74 14.30
C ILE A 104 2.07 -2.06 13.99
N GLU A 105 1.25 -2.54 14.91
CA GLU A 105 0.42 -3.72 14.71
C GLU A 105 -1.00 -3.43 15.19
N GLY A 106 -2.00 -3.98 14.52
CA GLY A 106 -3.37 -3.66 14.87
C GLY A 106 -4.45 -4.39 14.09
N SER A 107 -5.68 -4.13 14.50
CA SER A 107 -6.89 -4.51 13.78
C SER A 107 -7.71 -3.28 13.44
N PHE A 108 -8.50 -3.37 12.37
CA PHE A 108 -9.35 -2.27 11.92
C PHE A 108 -10.70 -2.77 11.43
N GLU A 109 -11.68 -1.89 11.53
CA GLU A 109 -12.98 -1.92 10.88
C GLU A 109 -13.18 -0.57 10.18
N ALA A 110 -13.49 -0.61 8.89
CA ALA A 110 -13.67 0.54 8.04
C ALA A 110 -15.02 0.47 7.32
N SER A 111 -15.66 1.62 7.16
CA SER A 111 -16.81 1.80 6.28
C SER A 111 -16.67 3.10 5.51
N ARG A 112 -17.12 3.10 4.25
CA ARG A 112 -17.18 4.28 3.38
C ARG A 112 -18.57 4.39 2.77
N GLY A 113 -19.42 5.22 3.39
CA GLY A 113 -20.85 5.28 3.09
C GLY A 113 -21.55 3.93 3.26
N ALA A 114 -22.63 3.72 2.51
CA ALA A 114 -23.36 2.46 2.48
C ALA A 114 -22.74 1.41 1.53
N GLY A 115 -21.78 1.82 0.69
CA GLY A 115 -21.33 1.03 -0.45
C GLY A 115 -20.08 0.19 -0.21
N TRP A 116 -19.34 0.41 0.89
CA TRP A 116 -18.14 -0.35 1.19
C TRP A 116 -17.89 -0.50 2.69
N THR A 117 -17.49 -1.71 3.08
CA THR A 117 -17.00 -2.03 4.43
C THR A 117 -15.80 -2.95 4.35
N ALA A 118 -14.84 -2.80 5.26
CA ALA A 118 -13.74 -3.74 5.42
C ALA A 118 -13.35 -3.97 6.87
N SER A 119 -12.76 -5.13 7.17
CA SER A 119 -12.10 -5.38 8.46
C SER A 119 -10.90 -6.31 8.29
N GLY A 120 -9.92 -6.24 9.18
CA GLY A 120 -8.75 -7.12 9.14
C GLY A 120 -7.67 -6.71 10.12
N THR A 121 -6.46 -7.25 9.93
CA THR A 121 -5.27 -6.85 10.67
C THR A 121 -4.24 -6.18 9.77
N ARG A 122 -3.40 -5.35 10.37
CA ARG A 122 -2.28 -4.67 9.71
C ARG A 122 -1.05 -4.69 10.61
N ALA A 123 0.10 -4.80 9.98
CA ALA A 123 1.41 -4.61 10.56
C ALA A 123 2.24 -3.67 9.67
N ARG A 124 3.08 -2.84 10.28
CA ARG A 124 4.01 -1.92 9.64
C ARG A 124 5.32 -1.92 10.41
N ASP A 125 6.41 -1.85 9.67
CA ASP A 125 7.76 -1.63 10.16
C ASP A 125 8.34 -0.48 9.35
N LEU A 126 8.56 0.66 10.00
CA LEU A 126 8.85 1.94 9.36
C LEU A 126 10.14 2.54 9.91
N MET A 127 10.94 3.10 9.04
CA MET A 127 12.10 3.92 9.36
C MET A 127 11.87 5.35 8.87
N ILE A 128 11.93 6.31 9.79
CA ILE A 128 11.80 7.74 9.50
C ILE A 128 13.18 8.38 9.66
N THR A 129 13.64 9.12 8.66
CA THR A 129 14.94 9.80 8.67
C THR A 129 14.80 11.30 8.38
N GLY A 130 15.88 12.06 8.58
CA GLY A 130 15.88 13.51 8.43
C GLY A 130 15.40 14.24 9.69
N LEU A 131 15.64 13.65 10.87
CA LEU A 131 15.28 14.27 12.14
C LEU A 131 16.41 15.13 12.74
N GLU A 132 17.66 14.87 12.38
CA GLU A 132 18.80 15.60 12.94
C GLU A 132 18.84 17.04 12.42
N GLY A 133 19.17 17.99 13.30
CA GLY A 133 19.38 19.39 12.94
C GLY A 133 18.15 20.09 12.35
N GLU A 134 18.39 21.08 11.50
CA GLU A 134 17.34 21.95 10.91
C GLU A 134 16.82 21.42 9.56
N ASN A 135 16.64 20.11 9.46
CA ASN A 135 16.10 19.49 8.25
C ASN A 135 14.66 19.98 7.98
N THR A 136 14.41 20.41 6.75
CA THR A 136 13.09 20.88 6.29
C THR A 136 12.22 19.77 5.72
N THR A 137 12.75 18.54 5.62
CA THR A 137 12.01 17.37 5.15
C THR A 137 12.34 16.13 5.96
N ARG A 138 11.38 15.21 6.02
CA ARG A 138 11.54 13.87 6.60
C ARG A 138 11.19 12.83 5.56
N THR A 139 11.89 11.71 5.57
CA THR A 139 11.63 10.59 4.65
C THR A 139 11.19 9.38 5.43
N THR A 140 10.15 8.69 4.95
CA THR A 140 9.76 7.38 5.48
C THR A 140 10.00 6.29 4.46
N ASN A 141 10.64 5.22 4.94
CA ASN A 141 10.78 3.95 4.25
C ASN A 141 10.24 2.84 5.14
N GLY A 142 9.81 1.73 4.57
CA GLY A 142 9.43 0.59 5.37
C GLY A 142 8.63 -0.46 4.63
N ASN A 143 8.19 -1.44 5.40
CA ASN A 143 7.39 -2.55 4.92
C ASN A 143 6.09 -2.63 5.71
N GLY A 144 5.09 -3.24 5.08
CA GLY A 144 3.83 -3.53 5.73
C GLY A 144 3.29 -4.89 5.34
N ALA A 145 2.44 -5.42 6.19
CA ALA A 145 1.67 -6.61 5.94
C ALA A 145 0.22 -6.37 6.37
N GLY A 146 -0.72 -7.05 5.72
CA GLY A 146 -2.11 -7.10 6.10
C GLY A 146 -2.64 -8.51 5.89
N THR A 147 -3.30 -9.06 6.89
CA THR A 147 -3.87 -10.41 6.78
C THR A 147 -5.38 -10.38 6.95
N ARG A 148 -6.06 -11.20 6.14
CA ARG A 148 -7.51 -11.48 6.23
C ARG A 148 -8.37 -10.22 6.21
N THR A 149 -8.09 -9.31 5.27
CA THR A 149 -8.96 -8.18 5.03
C THR A 149 -10.24 -8.67 4.35
N LYS A 150 -11.34 -8.70 5.11
CA LYS A 150 -12.69 -8.97 4.58
C LYS A 150 -13.22 -7.69 3.99
N SER A 151 -13.34 -7.60 2.67
CA SER A 151 -13.89 -6.44 1.98
C SER A 151 -15.27 -6.77 1.40
N ARG A 152 -16.27 -5.92 1.63
CA ARG A 152 -17.61 -6.05 1.07
C ARG A 152 -17.99 -4.77 0.33
N HIS A 153 -18.37 -4.94 -0.93
CA HIS A 153 -18.82 -3.88 -1.81
C HIS A 153 -20.32 -4.04 -2.08
N THR A 154 -21.05 -2.94 -2.14
CA THR A 154 -22.50 -2.89 -2.45
C THR A 154 -22.78 -1.66 -3.30
N ASP A 155 -22.94 -1.89 -4.60
CA ASP A 155 -23.18 -0.85 -5.60
C ASP A 155 -24.09 -1.39 -6.72
N ASP A 156 -24.23 -0.64 -7.82
CA ASP A 156 -25.07 -1.01 -8.96
C ASP A 156 -24.60 -2.32 -9.65
N ASP A 157 -23.35 -2.74 -9.43
CA ASP A 157 -22.80 -4.01 -9.90
C ASP A 157 -23.04 -5.17 -8.91
N GLY A 158 -23.87 -4.94 -7.88
CA GLY A 158 -24.31 -5.93 -6.91
C GLY A 158 -23.48 -6.00 -5.62
N VAL A 159 -23.64 -7.09 -4.88
CA VAL A 159 -22.89 -7.37 -3.64
C VAL A 159 -21.72 -8.29 -3.94
N ARG A 160 -20.51 -7.88 -3.54
CA ARG A 160 -19.27 -8.64 -3.74
C ARG A 160 -18.49 -8.67 -2.44
N THR A 161 -17.97 -9.84 -2.09
CA THR A 161 -17.17 -10.03 -0.87
C THR A 161 -15.85 -10.70 -1.22
N TYR A 162 -14.78 -10.25 -0.56
CA TYR A 162 -13.43 -10.70 -0.78
C TYR A 162 -12.73 -10.98 0.55
N ASP A 163 -11.92 -12.03 0.59
CA ASP A 163 -10.85 -12.17 1.56
C ASP A 163 -9.54 -11.76 0.89
N MET A 164 -8.80 -10.84 1.51
CA MET A 164 -7.54 -10.34 0.97
C MET A 164 -6.37 -10.52 1.93
N THR A 165 -5.20 -10.78 1.39
CA THR A 165 -3.91 -10.65 2.09
C THR A 165 -3.00 -9.74 1.29
N ALA A 166 -2.27 -8.86 1.96
CA ALA A 166 -1.41 -7.90 1.31
C ALA A 166 -0.04 -7.80 1.97
N THR A 167 0.99 -7.58 1.16
CA THR A 167 2.25 -6.98 1.61
C THR A 167 2.38 -5.60 1.00
N SER A 168 3.15 -4.72 1.62
CA SER A 168 3.40 -3.38 1.10
C SER A 168 4.83 -2.94 1.31
N VAL A 169 5.31 -2.08 0.41
CA VAL A 169 6.56 -1.36 0.51
C VAL A 169 6.24 0.13 0.47
N ILE A 170 6.75 0.85 1.46
CA ILE A 170 6.72 2.31 1.52
C ILE A 170 8.13 2.75 1.15
N ASP A 171 8.28 3.44 0.03
CA ASP A 171 9.58 3.82 -0.51
C ASP A 171 9.66 5.32 -0.72
N ASN A 172 10.64 5.93 -0.05
CA ASN A 172 11.01 7.33 -0.15
C ASN A 172 9.82 8.29 -0.06
N VAL A 173 8.90 8.05 0.89
CA VAL A 173 7.77 8.94 1.12
C VAL A 173 8.24 10.17 1.89
N VAL A 174 8.33 11.30 1.19
CA VAL A 174 8.92 12.54 1.75
C VAL A 174 7.83 13.50 2.19
N HIS A 175 7.94 14.04 3.40
CA HIS A 175 7.09 15.13 3.90
C HIS A 175 7.93 16.35 4.27
N GLU A 176 7.33 17.53 4.14
CA GLU A 176 7.88 18.78 4.66
C GLU A 176 7.74 18.83 6.19
N VAL A 177 8.78 19.29 6.88
CA VAL A 177 8.73 19.61 8.31
C VAL A 177 8.05 20.95 8.47
N ARG A 178 6.80 20.97 8.92
CA ARG A 178 6.09 22.22 9.29
C ARG A 178 6.20 22.47 10.80
N GLY A 179 6.44 23.71 11.18
CA GLY A 179 6.76 24.09 12.57
C GLY A 179 5.69 23.73 13.62
N ARG A 180 6.12 23.73 14.90
CA ARG A 180 5.27 23.45 16.06
C ARG A 180 4.14 24.50 16.14
N GLY A 181 2.88 24.08 15.98
CA GLY A 181 1.72 24.98 16.01
C GLY A 181 1.03 25.19 14.66
N VAL A 182 1.57 24.63 13.56
CA VAL A 182 0.81 24.42 12.33
C VAL A 182 -0.15 23.27 12.60
N ALA A 183 -1.28 23.58 13.24
CA ALA A 183 -2.32 22.63 13.59
C ALA A 183 -2.66 21.77 12.37
N ARG A 184 -2.35 20.47 12.43
CA ARG A 184 -2.83 19.40 11.52
C ARG A 184 -3.28 19.96 10.18
N ASP A 185 -2.35 20.56 9.45
CA ASP A 185 -2.69 21.06 8.14
C ASP A 185 -2.99 19.81 7.33
N ARG A 186 -4.28 19.62 7.03
CA ARG A 186 -4.76 18.41 6.34
C ARG A 186 -4.22 18.36 4.91
N ASP A 187 -3.49 19.41 4.53
CA ASP A 187 -2.83 19.64 3.26
C ASP A 187 -1.32 19.37 3.26
N ALA A 188 -0.75 18.81 4.34
CA ALA A 188 0.64 18.33 4.34
C ALA A 188 0.75 16.98 3.59
N TYR A 189 0.54 17.01 2.28
CA TYR A 189 0.67 15.83 1.42
C TYR A 189 2.14 15.45 1.22
N PRO A 190 2.46 14.16 1.02
CA PRO A 190 3.83 13.78 0.72
C PRO A 190 4.28 14.42 -0.60
N LEU A 191 5.46 15.03 -0.56
CA LEU A 191 6.11 15.71 -1.68
C LEU A 191 6.46 14.72 -2.80
N SER A 192 6.82 13.50 -2.44
CA SER A 192 7.23 12.43 -3.34
C SER A 192 7.15 11.06 -2.66
N GLY A 193 7.51 10.01 -3.42
CA GLY A 193 7.60 8.63 -2.94
C GLY A 193 6.47 7.75 -3.44
N THR A 194 6.53 6.48 -3.04
CA THR A 194 5.54 5.48 -3.44
C THR A 194 5.09 4.60 -2.29
N ILE A 195 3.87 4.08 -2.43
CA ILE A 195 3.43 2.90 -1.68
C ILE A 195 3.01 1.85 -2.70
N THR A 196 3.73 0.73 -2.70
CA THR A 196 3.41 -0.45 -3.50
C THR A 196 2.74 -1.50 -2.62
N ARG A 197 1.67 -2.14 -3.11
CA ARG A 197 0.98 -3.23 -2.42
C ARG A 197 0.78 -4.42 -3.34
N ASP A 198 1.21 -5.58 -2.87
CA ASP A 198 0.94 -6.87 -3.51
C ASP A 198 -0.23 -7.53 -2.81
N ILE A 199 -1.38 -7.62 -3.51
CA ILE A 199 -2.64 -8.04 -2.91
C ILE A 199 -3.11 -9.34 -3.55
N ASN A 200 -3.24 -10.39 -2.74
CA ASN A 200 -3.93 -11.61 -3.13
C ASN A 200 -5.40 -11.51 -2.72
N VAL A 201 -6.31 -11.68 -3.68
CA VAL A 201 -7.76 -11.54 -3.51
C VAL A 201 -8.46 -12.85 -3.78
N SER A 202 -9.20 -13.35 -2.79
CA SER A 202 -10.06 -14.52 -2.90
C SER A 202 -11.52 -14.10 -2.83
N VAL A 203 -12.31 -14.44 -3.86
CA VAL A 203 -13.75 -14.11 -3.92
C VAL A 203 -14.55 -15.07 -3.04
N THR A 204 -15.39 -14.53 -2.16
CA THR A 204 -16.26 -15.33 -1.27
C THR A 204 -17.73 -15.20 -1.67
N GLY A 205 -18.46 -16.33 -1.70
CA GLY A 205 -19.94 -16.32 -1.84
C GLY A 205 -20.56 -16.55 -3.24
N GLY A 206 -19.89 -17.26 -4.15
CA GLY A 206 -20.50 -17.77 -5.38
C GLY A 206 -20.02 -19.19 -5.69
N GLY A 207 -20.69 -19.92 -6.59
CA GLY A 207 -20.32 -21.30 -7.01
C GLY A 207 -18.93 -21.45 -7.69
N ARG A 208 -18.08 -20.44 -7.54
CA ARG A 208 -16.67 -20.35 -7.95
C ARG A 208 -15.81 -19.85 -6.77
N ALA A 209 -16.16 -20.24 -5.55
CA ALA A 209 -15.27 -20.12 -4.39
C ALA A 209 -13.88 -20.68 -4.79
N ASP A 210 -12.81 -20.08 -4.29
CA ASP A 210 -11.42 -20.55 -4.43
C ASP A 210 -10.60 -20.01 -5.64
N ARG A 211 -11.09 -18.99 -6.36
CA ARG A 211 -10.21 -18.25 -7.29
C ARG A 211 -9.49 -17.12 -6.58
N THR A 212 -8.20 -17.34 -6.30
CA THR A 212 -7.28 -16.28 -5.87
C THR A 212 -6.75 -15.53 -7.10
N LYS A 213 -6.83 -14.20 -7.06
CA LYS A 213 -6.25 -13.29 -8.05
C LYS A 213 -5.23 -12.38 -7.40
N HIS A 214 -4.09 -12.20 -8.06
CA HIS A 214 -3.07 -11.26 -7.63
C HIS A 214 -3.33 -9.87 -8.24
N ARG A 215 -3.09 -8.82 -7.46
CA ARG A 215 -3.14 -7.41 -7.87
C ARG A 215 -1.94 -6.66 -7.29
N GLU A 216 -1.16 -6.05 -8.17
CA GLU A 216 -0.16 -5.07 -7.80
C GLU A 216 -0.82 -3.68 -7.80
N VAL A 217 -0.65 -2.95 -6.71
CA VAL A 217 -1.12 -1.57 -6.58
C VAL A 217 0.08 -0.65 -6.35
N VAL A 218 0.17 0.44 -7.09
CA VAL A 218 1.23 1.46 -6.90
C VAL A 218 0.57 2.81 -6.74
N ILE A 219 0.83 3.49 -5.61
CA ILE A 219 0.42 4.87 -5.36
C ILE A 219 1.66 5.75 -5.44
N THR A 220 1.61 6.83 -6.21
CA THR A 220 2.73 7.76 -6.40
C THR A 220 2.37 9.15 -5.88
N PHE A 221 3.14 9.64 -4.92
CA PHE A 221 2.96 10.98 -4.35
C PHE A 221 3.70 12.05 -5.16
N ASN A 222 3.14 13.26 -5.16
CA ASN A 222 3.57 14.37 -6.01
C ASN A 222 3.43 15.74 -5.35
N GLY A 223 3.25 15.80 -4.02
CA GLY A 223 3.04 17.04 -3.27
C GLY A 223 1.63 17.61 -3.33
N THR A 224 0.65 16.88 -3.89
CA THR A 224 -0.75 17.32 -3.99
C THR A 224 -1.70 16.34 -3.32
N ASN A 225 -2.95 16.77 -3.13
CA ASN A 225 -4.01 15.90 -2.62
C ASN A 225 -4.46 14.85 -3.65
N LEU A 226 -4.28 15.09 -4.94
CA LEU A 226 -4.71 14.21 -6.01
C LEU A 226 -3.52 13.40 -6.54
N VAL A 227 -3.48 12.13 -6.14
CA VAL A 227 -2.38 11.23 -6.48
C VAL A 227 -2.82 10.17 -7.46
N THR A 228 -1.85 9.70 -8.25
CA THR A 228 -2.09 8.59 -9.18
C THR A 228 -1.91 7.27 -8.45
N MET A 229 -2.88 6.38 -8.63
CA MET A 229 -2.81 4.98 -8.22
C MET A 229 -3.01 4.09 -9.44
N THR A 230 -2.21 3.04 -9.59
CA THR A 230 -2.45 2.00 -10.59
C THR A 230 -2.80 0.69 -9.93
N VAL A 231 -3.77 -0.05 -10.45
CA VAL A 231 -4.07 -1.44 -10.06
C VAL A 231 -3.88 -2.33 -11.28
N ASN A 232 -2.85 -3.17 -11.28
CA ASN A 232 -2.40 -3.91 -12.47
C ASN A 232 -2.30 -3.02 -13.73
N GLY A 233 -1.77 -1.81 -13.57
CA GLY A 233 -1.63 -0.82 -14.65
C GLY A 233 -2.90 -0.02 -15.01
N GLU A 234 -4.08 -0.37 -14.48
CA GLU A 234 -5.29 0.46 -14.63
C GLU A 234 -5.20 1.68 -13.70
N ALA A 235 -5.29 2.89 -14.26
CA ALA A 235 -5.11 4.13 -13.51
C ALA A 235 -6.40 4.60 -12.80
N PHE A 236 -6.22 5.02 -11.56
CA PHE A 236 -7.18 5.64 -10.68
C PHE A 236 -6.57 6.91 -10.10
N GLU A 237 -7.42 7.84 -9.70
CA GLU A 237 -7.02 9.02 -8.92
C GLU A 237 -7.49 8.82 -7.48
N VAL A 238 -6.66 9.19 -6.52
CA VAL A 238 -6.99 9.15 -5.10
C VAL A 238 -6.91 10.56 -4.52
N ASP A 239 -8.00 11.00 -3.91
CA ASP A 239 -8.04 12.27 -3.18
C ASP A 239 -7.68 12.05 -1.71
N LEU A 240 -6.46 12.42 -1.36
CA LEU A 240 -5.89 12.33 -0.02
C LEU A 240 -6.57 13.27 0.99
N SER A 241 -7.31 14.29 0.52
CA SER A 241 -8.09 15.19 1.38
C SER A 241 -9.43 14.58 1.83
N THR A 242 -9.79 13.40 1.29
CA THR A 242 -11.07 12.76 1.53
C THR A 242 -11.32 12.51 3.01
N ARG A 243 -12.43 13.04 3.52
CA ARG A 243 -12.83 12.87 4.93
C ARG A 243 -13.10 11.40 5.24
N LYS A 244 -12.72 10.97 6.46
CA LYS A 244 -13.05 9.64 7.01
C LYS A 244 -14.53 9.31 6.77
N GLY A 245 -14.80 8.13 6.23
CA GLY A 245 -16.16 7.69 5.88
C GLY A 245 -16.62 8.00 4.45
N ARG A 246 -15.83 8.72 3.64
CA ARG A 246 -16.12 9.01 2.22
C ARG A 246 -15.24 8.21 1.25
N ASN A 247 -15.75 7.95 0.05
CA ASN A 247 -15.00 7.28 -1.00
C ASN A 247 -13.86 8.19 -1.53
N PRO A 248 -12.59 7.77 -1.42
CA PRO A 248 -11.45 8.58 -1.89
C PRO A 248 -11.03 8.31 -3.34
N VAL A 249 -11.57 7.29 -3.99
CA VAL A 249 -11.17 6.88 -5.35
C VAL A 249 -12.05 7.54 -6.39
N GLN A 250 -11.40 8.17 -7.36
CA GLN A 250 -12.03 8.71 -8.56
C GLN A 250 -11.50 7.95 -9.78
N LYS A 251 -12.39 7.59 -10.70
CA LYS A 251 -11.94 7.00 -11.97
C LYS A 251 -11.43 8.12 -12.86
N ARG A 252 -10.21 7.97 -13.37
CA ARG A 252 -9.68 8.89 -14.38
C ARG A 252 -10.47 8.68 -15.68
N GLY A 253 -11.07 9.76 -16.19
CA GLY A 253 -11.90 9.75 -17.41
C GLY A 253 -11.12 9.31 -18.65
#